data_AF-A0A1I0PDQ5-F1
#
_entry.id   AF-A0A1I0PDQ5-F1
#
_cell.length_a   1.000
_cell.length_b   1.000
_cell.length_c   1.000
_cell.angle_alpha   90.00
_cell.angle_beta   90.00
_cell.angle_gamma   90.00
#
_symmetry.space_group_name_H-M   'P 1'
#
loop_
_entity.id
_entity.type
_entity.pdbx_description
1 polymer ?
#
loop_
_entity_poly.entity_id
_entity_poly.type
_entity_poly.pdbx_seq_one_letter_code
_entity_poly.pdbx_strand_id
1 'polypeptide(L)' 'MSGDATLDSFADPEDGDESAPRSASPLTVTSSWTPDATCASCGESTVRLWRDGDSSVCVSCARWTETGGSQSDQ' A
#
# COMPACT_ATOMS: atom_id res chain seq x y z
N MET A 1 -18.33 31.72 -1.40
CA MET A 1 -18.21 31.11 -2.73
C MET A 1 -17.48 29.79 -2.53
N SER A 2 -18.23 28.70 -2.38
CA SER A 2 -17.67 27.36 -2.31
C SER A 2 -17.43 26.91 -3.74
N GLY A 3 -16.16 26.71 -4.11
CA GLY A 3 -15.81 26.21 -5.44
C GLY A 3 -16.27 24.77 -5.59
N ASP A 4 -17.08 24.51 -6.61
CA ASP A 4 -17.49 23.16 -7.00
C ASP A 4 -16.26 22.47 -7.62
N ALA A 5 -15.61 21.61 -6.86
CA ALA A 5 -14.44 20.86 -7.32
C ALA A 5 -14.94 19.76 -8.27
N THR A 6 -15.17 20.13 -9.53
CA THR A 6 -15.59 19.18 -10.57
C THR A 6 -14.41 18.27 -10.93
N LEU A 7 -14.68 16.96 -11.02
CA LEU A 7 -13.72 15.93 -11.44
C LEU A 7 -13.14 16.17 -12.84
N ASP A 8 -13.72 17.09 -13.61
CA ASP A 8 -13.32 17.47 -14.96
C ASP A 8 -11.96 18.20 -15.00
N SER A 9 -11.58 18.86 -13.89
CA SER A 9 -10.31 19.60 -13.80
C SER A 9 -9.05 18.71 -13.77
N PHE A 10 -9.20 17.40 -13.55
CA PHE A 10 -8.08 16.44 -13.53
C PHE A 10 -7.81 15.83 -14.92
N ALA A 11 -8.68 16.09 -15.89
CA ALA A 11 -8.60 15.53 -17.23
C ALA A 11 -8.16 16.57 -18.26
N ASP A 12 -7.27 17.50 -17.89
CA ASP A 12 -6.64 18.40 -18.85
C ASP A 12 -5.74 17.59 -19.79
N PRO A 13 -6.07 17.49 -21.10
CA PRO A 13 -5.35 16.65 -22.04
C PRO A 13 -4.16 17.37 -22.71
N GLU A 14 -3.71 18.53 -22.22
CA GLU A 14 -2.64 19.31 -22.87
C GLU A 14 -1.21 18.89 -22.47
N ASP A 15 -1.03 17.85 -21.64
CA ASP A 15 0.27 17.24 -21.34
C ASP A 15 0.40 15.87 -22.03
N GLY A 16 0.35 15.91 -23.37
CA GLY A 16 0.79 14.81 -24.21
C GLY A 16 2.31 14.63 -24.15
N ASP A 17 2.82 14.21 -22.99
CA ASP A 17 4.21 13.77 -22.82
C ASP A 17 4.36 12.47 -23.62
N GLU A 18 4.86 12.58 -24.86
CA GLU A 18 5.40 11.46 -25.67
C GLU A 18 6.70 10.93 -25.03
N SER A 19 6.65 10.70 -23.72
CA SER A 19 7.73 10.19 -22.94
C SER A 19 7.79 8.71 -23.21
N ALA A 20 8.83 8.31 -23.94
CA ALA A 20 9.26 6.92 -24.12
C ALA A 20 9.00 6.10 -22.84
N PRO A 21 8.56 4.83 -22.95
CA PRO A 21 8.16 4.05 -21.80
C PRO A 21 9.30 4.01 -20.79
N ARG A 22 9.15 4.75 -19.69
CA ARG A 22 10.13 4.77 -18.62
C ARG A 22 10.11 3.38 -18.03
N SER A 23 11.20 2.62 -18.22
CA SER A 23 11.32 1.27 -17.71
C SER A 23 11.31 1.32 -16.18
N ALA A 24 10.12 1.14 -15.60
CA ALA A 24 9.95 1.14 -14.16
C ALA A 24 10.61 -0.11 -13.58
N SER A 25 11.50 0.07 -12.61
CA SER A 25 12.02 -1.07 -11.86
C SER A 25 10.87 -1.65 -11.02
N PRO A 26 10.69 -2.99 -11.01
CA PRO A 26 9.64 -3.61 -10.24
C PRO A 26 9.83 -3.30 -8.75
N LEU A 27 8.78 -2.77 -8.13
CA LEU A 27 8.77 -2.52 -6.69
C LEU A 27 8.62 -3.84 -5.93
N THR A 28 9.19 -3.89 -4.74
CA THR A 28 9.00 -5.03 -3.85
C THR A 28 7.59 -5.02 -3.26
N VAL A 29 6.89 -6.15 -3.36
CA VAL A 29 5.58 -6.33 -2.73
C VAL A 29 5.73 -6.28 -1.20
N THR A 30 4.98 -5.39 -0.56
CA THR A 30 5.01 -5.17 0.89
C THR A 30 3.92 -5.97 1.63
N SER A 31 2.88 -6.42 0.93
CA SER A 31 1.82 -7.23 1.49
C SER A 31 1.15 -8.12 0.45
N SER A 32 0.65 -9.27 0.88
CA SER A 32 -0.08 -10.22 0.03
C SER A 32 -1.43 -10.57 0.66
N TRP A 33 -2.46 -10.73 -0.17
CA TRP A 33 -3.81 -11.10 0.25
C TRP A 33 -4.11 -12.54 -0.18
N THR A 34 -4.49 -13.38 0.78
CA THR A 34 -4.85 -14.78 0.56
C THR A 34 -5.85 -15.19 1.64
N PRO A 35 -7.00 -15.79 1.31
CA PRO A 35 -8.06 -16.07 2.28
C PRO A 35 -7.64 -17.00 3.43
N ASP A 36 -6.70 -17.91 3.17
CA ASP A 36 -6.22 -18.92 4.12
C ASP A 36 -4.74 -18.74 4.46
N ALA A 37 -4.24 -17.50 4.51
CA ALA A 37 -2.86 -17.26 4.89
C ALA A 37 -2.62 -17.62 6.37
N THR A 38 -1.45 -18.16 6.67
CA THR A 38 -1.02 -18.47 8.04
C THR A 38 0.15 -17.57 8.41
N CYS A 39 0.06 -16.91 9.57
CA CYS A 39 1.16 -16.07 10.06
C CYS A 39 2.38 -16.93 10.40
N ALA A 40 3.55 -16.59 9.86
CA ALA A 40 4.79 -17.31 10.17
C ALA A 40 5.23 -17.19 11.64
N SER A 41 4.77 -16.15 12.37
CA SER A 41 5.17 -15.91 13.76
C SER A 41 4.25 -16.54 14.79
N CYS A 42 2.92 -16.39 14.65
CA CYS A 42 1.95 -16.86 15.64
C CYS A 42 1.13 -18.08 15.17
N GLY A 43 1.18 -18.41 13.88
CA GLY A 43 0.40 -19.52 13.31
C GLY A 43 -1.10 -19.23 13.13
N GLU A 44 -1.56 -18.01 13.42
CA GLU A 44 -2.96 -17.64 13.21
C GLU A 44 -3.30 -17.54 11.73
N SER A 45 -4.54 -17.91 11.38
CA SER A 45 -5.09 -17.69 10.05
C SER A 45 -5.47 -16.23 9.86
N THR A 46 -5.17 -15.69 8.69
CA THR A 46 -5.48 -14.32 8.32
C THR A 46 -5.71 -14.21 6.81
N VAL A 47 -6.35 -13.13 6.39
CA VAL A 47 -6.58 -12.84 4.97
C VAL A 47 -5.42 -12.08 4.32
N ARG A 48 -4.52 -11.51 5.12
CA ARG A 48 -3.44 -10.64 4.65
C ARG A 48 -2.17 -10.84 5.45
N LEU A 49 -1.06 -11.01 4.73
CA LEU A 49 0.29 -11.04 5.30
C LEU A 49 1.08 -9.80 4.89
N TRP A 50 1.95 -9.37 5.80
CA TRP A 50 2.83 -8.23 5.66
C TRP A 50 4.27 -8.72 5.66
N ARG A 51 5.09 -8.11 4.80
CA ARG A 51 6.50 -8.44 4.74
C ARG A 51 7.22 -7.91 5.97
N ASP A 52 7.86 -8.80 6.72
CA ASP A 52 8.75 -8.51 7.84
C ASP A 52 10.11 -9.14 7.54
N GLY A 53 11.02 -8.36 6.93
CA GLY A 53 12.28 -8.87 6.37
C GLY A 53 12.05 -9.88 5.25
N ASP A 54 12.39 -11.14 5.53
CA ASP A 54 12.19 -12.30 4.63
C ASP A 54 10.93 -13.12 4.97
N SER A 55 10.24 -12.77 6.06
CA SER A 55 9.02 -13.45 6.51
C SER A 55 7.77 -12.69 6.12
N SER A 56 6.64 -13.40 6.13
CA SER A 56 5.31 -12.83 5.92
C SER A 56 4.45 -13.12 7.16
N VAL A 57 3.99 -12.06 7.83
CA VAL A 57 3.35 -12.13 9.14
C VAL A 57 2.02 -11.38 9.17
N CYS A 58 1.16 -11.68 10.15
CA CYS A 58 -0.08 -10.93 10.33
C CYS A 58 0.18 -9.48 10.78
N VAL A 59 -0.84 -8.62 10.70
CA VAL A 59 -0.74 -7.19 11.05
C VAL A 59 -0.23 -6.96 12.48
N SER A 60 -0.57 -7.86 13.41
CA SER A 60 -0.18 -7.76 14.82
C SER A 60 1.28 -8.15 15.07
N CYS A 61 1.86 -9.00 14.21
CA CYS A 61 3.24 -9.48 14.35
C CYS A 61 4.24 -8.69 13.52
N ALA A 62 3.78 -7.90 12.55
CA ALA A 62 4.64 -7.06 11.72
C ALA A 62 5.34 -5.98 12.57
N ARG A 63 6.64 -5.78 12.34
CA ARG A 63 7.40 -4.72 13.00
C ARG A 63 7.20 -3.42 12.24
N TRP A 64 6.21 -2.67 12.69
CA TRP A 64 5.96 -1.33 12.21
C TRP A 64 7.10 -0.41 12.66
N THR A 65 7.94 0.02 11.72
CA THR A 65 8.76 1.21 11.95
C THR A 65 7.81 2.39 11.91
N GLU A 66 7.84 3.26 12.93
CA GLU A 66 7.02 4.47 12.99
C GLU A 66 7.42 5.45 11.88
N THR A 67 7.10 5.14 10.64
CA THR A 67 7.27 6.03 9.50
C THR A 67 5.90 6.62 9.18
N GLY A 68 5.42 7.47 10.09
CA GLY A 68 4.19 8.25 9.90
C GLY A 68 3.14 8.06 11.00
N GLY A 69 3.33 8.77 12.11
CA GLY A 69 2.24 9.36 12.91
C GLY A 69 1.22 8.41 13.54
N SER A 70 1.37 8.20 14.84
CA SER A 70 0.32 7.83 15.78
C SER A 70 -1.05 8.41 15.38
N GLN A 71 -2.05 7.54 15.24
CA GLN A 71 -3.42 7.91 15.57
C GLN A 71 -3.97 6.83 16.50
N SER A 72 -3.52 6.91 17.76
CA SER A 72 -4.29 6.39 18.88
C SER A 72 -5.52 7.29 19.03
N ASP A 73 -6.67 6.69 18.74
CA ASP A 73 -8.02 7.16 19.07
C ASP A 73 -8.08 7.63 20.54
N GLN A 74 -8.47 8.90 20.76
CA GLN A 74 -8.99 9.42 22.03
C GLN A 74 -10.08 10.46 21.74
#